data_AF-A0A2H0RW72-F1
#
_entry.id   AF-A0A2H0RW72-F1
#
_cell.length_a   1.000
_cell.length_b   1.000
_cell.length_c   1.000
_cell.angle_alpha   90.00
_cell.angle_beta   90.00
_cell.angle_gamma   90.00
#
_symmetry.space_group_name_H-M   'P 1'
#
loop_
_entity.id
_entity.type
_entity.pdbx_description
1 polymer ?
#
loop_
_entity_poly.entity_id
_entity_poly.type
_entity_poly.pdbx_seq_one_letter_code
_entity_poly.pdbx_strand_id
1 'polypeptide(L)'
;MKLNGVTYTFPTSDGSASGKVLKTNSAGELSWSSDTDTDTNTTYSAGQGLTLGGTVFRLSGAFSGTSLEIIGTASGRELHAQDLLTSSGGLVVEGATILNSTLRIGGVTYTFPTSDGSASGKVLKTDSAGKLSWSSDTDTDTNTTYSAGQGLTLGGTVFRLSNAFSGTSLEIIGTASGRELHAQDLLTSSGGLVVESSVTFASLAGCSIITTNSDGTLTCGTGDMIDITEGDARYVNVSGDTMTGALTIKKRSGTSTGNILIVDTTGLVYDATNKRVGIGTASPSSELEITSASEALRLRLTTTNATGNAGVAVYNGAAFVGGFAYAEAATSTMGFYGPAGLYAAISMESDDDITLNKGSNATNLVTIKSTGNVGIDTTAPTARLTVSGGVLINSSGYASNDVQMQGDTDSALFFLDASADMVGIGTVTPTTKLEVIGTMSGLVLHAQDLLTSSGGLVVEGAAVFGGTVRLNGVTYTFPTADGSASGKVLKTNSAGQLSWSTDSTGTAAGDPNVNYYVRAGGDTMTGGLLIHSTNDGTKTIDAGLLLEIAGTASGRVLHAQDLLTSSGGLIVEGTSTFNGAAIFGSTLK
;
A
#
# COMPACT_ATOMS: atom_id res chain seq x y z
N MET A 1 120.17 157.67 -133.46
CA MET A 1 121.11 156.51 -133.35
C MET A 1 121.51 156.02 -134.76
N LYS A 2 122.64 155.33 -135.01
CA LYS A 2 123.00 154.63 -136.27
C LYS A 2 123.51 153.20 -135.97
N LEU A 3 122.99 152.15 -136.64
CA LEU A 3 123.30 150.71 -136.42
C LEU A 3 122.96 149.89 -137.69
N ASN A 4 123.77 148.89 -138.03
CA ASN A 4 123.86 148.25 -139.36
C ASN A 4 123.92 149.24 -140.55
N GLY A 5 124.60 150.39 -140.42
CA GLY A 5 124.66 151.39 -141.49
C GLY A 5 123.44 152.32 -141.59
N VAL A 6 122.41 152.20 -140.73
CA VAL A 6 121.19 153.01 -140.83
C VAL A 6 120.89 153.79 -139.55
N THR A 7 120.46 155.05 -139.69
CA THR A 7 120.23 155.98 -138.57
C THR A 7 118.79 155.88 -138.03
N TYR A 8 118.55 155.14 -136.92
CA TYR A 8 117.74 155.47 -135.71
C TYR A 8 117.10 156.87 -135.55
N THR A 9 116.03 157.22 -136.24
CA THR A 9 115.05 158.26 -135.87
C THR A 9 113.91 157.58 -135.08
N PHE A 10 113.49 158.11 -133.92
CA PHE A 10 112.25 157.70 -133.21
C PHE A 10 111.16 158.77 -133.47
N PRO A 11 109.84 158.45 -133.40
CA PRO A 11 108.78 159.29 -133.94
C PRO A 11 108.44 160.49 -133.09
N THR A 12 108.05 161.49 -133.84
CA THR A 12 107.78 162.84 -133.37
C THR A 12 106.38 163.02 -132.79
N SER A 13 105.52 162.00 -132.77
CA SER A 13 104.19 162.08 -132.15
C SER A 13 103.87 160.84 -131.34
N ASP A 14 102.93 161.03 -130.42
CA ASP A 14 102.39 159.98 -129.59
C ASP A 14 101.60 158.94 -130.41
N GLY A 15 101.49 157.72 -129.89
CA GLY A 15 100.63 156.70 -130.47
C GLY A 15 99.18 156.82 -129.96
N SER A 16 98.54 157.99 -130.06
CA SER A 16 97.21 158.27 -129.46
C SER A 16 96.00 157.45 -130.01
N ALA A 17 96.20 156.30 -130.69
CA ALA A 17 95.12 155.41 -131.15
C ALA A 17 95.31 153.93 -130.71
N SER A 18 94.29 153.35 -130.05
CA SER A 18 94.31 152.12 -129.23
C SER A 18 94.34 150.80 -130.00
N GLY A 19 94.98 149.80 -129.39
CA GLY A 19 95.15 148.45 -129.94
C GLY A 19 96.50 148.23 -130.63
N LYS A 20 97.47 149.16 -130.49
CA LYS A 20 98.81 149.07 -131.06
C LYS A 20 99.97 149.21 -130.02
N VAL A 21 101.00 148.37 -130.18
CA VAL A 21 102.32 148.19 -129.51
C VAL A 21 103.50 148.58 -130.42
N LEU A 22 104.61 149.07 -129.84
CA LEU A 22 105.77 149.63 -130.56
C LEU A 22 106.55 148.54 -131.32
N LYS A 23 106.73 148.74 -132.62
CA LYS A 23 107.52 147.93 -133.55
C LYS A 23 108.56 148.83 -134.28
N THR A 24 109.42 148.22 -135.10
CA THR A 24 110.54 148.82 -135.85
C THR A 24 110.42 148.50 -137.36
N ASN A 25 110.97 149.32 -138.25
CA ASN A 25 111.01 149.06 -139.71
C ASN A 25 112.34 148.43 -140.17
N SER A 26 113.25 148.11 -139.24
CA SER A 26 114.58 147.51 -139.50
C SER A 26 115.62 148.41 -140.21
N ALA A 27 115.25 149.62 -140.63
CA ALA A 27 116.09 150.56 -141.38
C ALA A 27 116.32 151.87 -140.63
N GLY A 28 116.42 151.86 -139.31
CA GLY A 28 116.66 153.11 -138.62
C GLY A 28 115.41 153.85 -138.08
N GLU A 29 114.17 153.35 -138.13
CA GLU A 29 113.01 153.99 -137.45
C GLU A 29 111.91 153.00 -137.03
N LEU A 30 110.97 153.51 -136.25
CA LEU A 30 109.95 152.84 -135.47
C LEU A 30 108.55 153.09 -136.02
N SER A 31 107.55 152.40 -135.45
CA SER A 31 106.15 152.84 -135.41
C SER A 31 105.34 151.94 -134.47
N TRP A 32 104.14 152.36 -134.09
CA TRP A 32 103.21 151.53 -133.32
C TRP A 32 102.40 150.59 -134.25
N SER A 33 102.08 149.36 -133.81
CA SER A 33 101.44 148.27 -134.58
C SER A 33 100.49 147.39 -133.73
N SER A 34 99.46 146.74 -134.30
CA SER A 34 98.45 145.95 -133.54
C SER A 34 98.76 144.46 -133.62
N ASP A 35 98.28 143.64 -132.68
CA ASP A 35 98.27 142.17 -132.87
C ASP A 35 97.12 141.43 -132.17
N THR A 36 96.63 140.35 -132.80
CA THR A 36 95.39 139.57 -132.52
C THR A 36 95.71 138.06 -132.49
N ASP A 37 95.23 137.25 -131.52
CA ASP A 37 94.85 135.81 -131.73
C ASP A 37 94.13 135.08 -130.55
N THR A 38 93.55 133.88 -130.80
CA THR A 38 92.35 133.15 -130.26
C THR A 38 92.58 131.90 -129.35
N ASP A 39 91.55 131.46 -128.57
CA ASP A 39 91.49 130.56 -127.36
C ASP A 39 91.20 129.02 -127.55
N THR A 40 91.53 128.13 -126.57
CA THR A 40 90.86 126.82 -126.19
C THR A 40 91.43 126.11 -124.90
N ASN A 41 90.93 126.42 -123.68
CA ASN A 41 91.39 125.83 -122.40
C ASN A 41 90.34 124.93 -121.66
N THR A 42 90.58 123.61 -121.50
CA THR A 42 90.14 122.73 -120.35
C THR A 42 90.64 121.25 -120.46
N THR A 43 90.95 120.54 -119.35
CA THR A 43 91.32 119.08 -119.33
C THR A 43 90.88 118.35 -118.02
N TYR A 44 90.32 117.12 -118.10
CA TYR A 44 89.81 116.24 -116.99
C TYR A 44 90.52 114.86 -116.90
N SER A 45 90.46 114.15 -115.75
CA SER A 45 90.99 112.77 -115.54
C SER A 45 90.05 111.84 -114.70
N ALA A 46 90.13 110.51 -114.86
CA ALA A 46 89.24 109.48 -114.23
C ALA A 46 89.90 108.68 -113.08
N GLY A 47 89.12 108.22 -112.09
CA GLY A 47 89.56 107.36 -110.97
C GLY A 47 89.45 105.84 -111.21
N GLN A 48 89.96 104.99 -110.29
CA GLN A 48 90.00 103.52 -110.44
C GLN A 48 88.62 102.89 -110.69
N GLY A 49 88.57 101.92 -111.60
CA GLY A 49 87.33 101.22 -111.99
C GLY A 49 86.41 102.02 -112.91
N LEU A 50 86.79 103.27 -113.25
CA LEU A 50 86.10 104.12 -114.21
C LEU A 50 87.01 104.46 -115.41
N THR A 51 86.42 104.54 -116.60
CA THR A 51 87.07 104.99 -117.83
C THR A 51 86.34 106.23 -118.36
N LEU A 52 87.09 107.26 -118.78
CA LEU A 52 86.54 108.47 -119.40
C LEU A 52 86.54 108.33 -120.93
N GLY A 53 85.34 108.35 -121.53
CA GLY A 53 85.16 108.37 -122.98
C GLY A 53 84.41 109.63 -123.38
N GLY A 54 85.11 110.61 -123.94
CA GLY A 54 84.54 111.93 -124.20
C GLY A 54 84.23 112.68 -122.90
N THR A 55 82.94 112.91 -122.60
CA THR A 55 82.45 113.64 -121.42
C THR A 55 81.78 112.76 -120.35
N VAL A 56 81.80 111.42 -120.48
CA VAL A 56 81.09 110.48 -119.59
C VAL A 56 82.07 109.48 -118.95
N PHE A 57 81.96 109.30 -117.63
CA PHE A 57 82.64 108.23 -116.89
C PHE A 57 81.80 106.92 -116.92
N ARG A 58 82.41 105.77 -117.26
CA ARG A 58 81.79 104.43 -117.31
C ARG A 58 82.58 103.40 -116.49
N LEU A 59 81.91 102.37 -115.95
CA LEU A 59 82.57 101.26 -115.24
C LEU A 59 83.45 100.41 -116.18
N SER A 60 84.67 100.05 -115.77
CA SER A 60 85.60 99.27 -116.60
C SER A 60 85.24 97.78 -116.62
N GLY A 61 85.42 97.11 -117.77
CA GLY A 61 85.15 95.67 -117.91
C GLY A 61 86.14 94.75 -117.18
N ALA A 62 87.22 95.30 -116.64
CA ALA A 62 88.16 94.64 -115.76
C ALA A 62 88.67 95.66 -114.74
N PHE A 63 88.75 95.27 -113.48
CA PHE A 63 89.33 96.08 -112.40
C PHE A 63 90.77 95.59 -112.19
N SER A 64 91.75 96.48 -112.35
CA SER A 64 93.18 96.15 -112.19
C SER A 64 93.69 96.32 -110.74
N GLY A 65 92.78 96.57 -109.79
CA GLY A 65 93.08 96.61 -108.35
C GLY A 65 92.87 95.25 -107.68
N THR A 66 93.49 95.05 -106.52
CA THR A 66 93.45 93.80 -105.75
C THR A 66 92.12 93.54 -105.02
N SER A 67 91.17 94.46 -105.05
CA SER A 67 89.89 94.30 -104.35
C SER A 67 88.75 95.08 -105.03
N LEU A 68 87.58 94.43 -105.10
CA LEU A 68 86.29 95.05 -105.40
C LEU A 68 85.45 94.98 -104.12
N GLU A 69 85.25 96.11 -103.46
CA GLU A 69 84.39 96.19 -102.28
C GLU A 69 82.95 96.54 -102.71
N ILE A 70 82.02 95.60 -102.53
CA ILE A 70 80.59 95.80 -102.81
C ILE A 70 79.89 96.10 -101.49
N ILE A 71 79.50 97.36 -101.28
CA ILE A 71 78.66 97.75 -100.13
C ILE A 71 77.20 97.46 -100.51
N GLY A 72 76.67 96.32 -100.04
CA GLY A 72 75.30 95.89 -100.31
C GLY A 72 75.22 94.42 -100.75
N THR A 73 74.23 94.07 -101.56
CA THR A 73 74.03 92.70 -102.05
C THR A 73 74.66 92.51 -103.43
N ALA A 74 75.60 91.57 -103.56
CA ALA A 74 76.04 91.08 -104.86
C ALA A 74 75.00 90.07 -105.38
N SER A 75 74.40 90.32 -106.54
CA SER A 75 73.40 89.43 -107.15
C SER A 75 73.87 88.95 -108.53
N GLY A 76 73.76 87.64 -108.76
CA GLY A 76 74.17 86.97 -109.99
C GLY A 76 73.74 85.50 -109.99
N ARG A 77 73.71 84.86 -111.16
CA ARG A 77 73.35 83.44 -111.30
C ARG A 77 74.42 82.51 -110.72
N GLU A 78 75.67 82.95 -110.71
CA GLU A 78 76.81 82.19 -110.26
C GLU A 78 77.80 83.12 -109.55
N LEU A 79 78.12 82.80 -108.29
CA LEU A 79 79.20 83.43 -107.55
C LEU A 79 80.34 82.42 -107.49
N HIS A 80 81.30 82.58 -108.38
CA HIS A 80 82.44 81.67 -108.49
C HIS A 80 83.58 82.14 -107.60
N ALA A 81 83.87 81.38 -106.53
CA ALA A 81 85.06 81.58 -105.71
C ALA A 81 86.08 80.49 -106.08
N GLN A 82 87.20 80.89 -106.69
CA GLN A 82 88.17 79.93 -107.22
C GLN A 82 88.88 79.13 -106.12
N ASP A 83 89.18 79.78 -104.99
CA ASP A 83 89.95 79.20 -103.89
C ASP A 83 89.11 79.02 -102.62
N LEU A 84 88.49 80.09 -102.11
CA LEU A 84 87.75 80.05 -100.85
C LEU A 84 86.61 81.08 -100.81
N LEU A 85 85.43 80.63 -100.38
CA LEU A 85 84.32 81.49 -99.98
C LEU A 85 84.21 81.50 -98.46
N THR A 86 84.57 82.61 -97.82
CA THR A 86 84.42 82.78 -96.36
C THR A 86 83.19 83.65 -96.04
N SER A 87 82.29 83.13 -95.20
CA SER A 87 81.22 83.92 -94.59
C SER A 87 81.51 84.10 -93.09
N SER A 88 81.56 85.34 -92.61
CA SER A 88 81.68 85.64 -91.18
C SER A 88 80.33 85.57 -90.45
N GLY A 89 79.22 85.53 -91.18
CA GLY A 89 77.86 85.27 -90.67
C GLY A 89 77.36 83.87 -91.05
N GLY A 90 76.07 83.60 -90.82
CA GLY A 90 75.45 82.33 -91.20
C GLY A 90 75.42 82.14 -92.71
N LEU A 91 75.90 80.98 -93.19
CA LEU A 91 75.70 80.54 -94.57
C LEU A 91 74.41 79.72 -94.63
N VAL A 92 73.36 80.26 -95.24
CA VAL A 92 72.10 79.56 -95.47
C VAL A 92 72.07 79.07 -96.92
N VAL A 93 71.96 77.75 -97.11
CA VAL A 93 71.70 77.13 -98.41
C VAL A 93 70.29 76.53 -98.33
N GLU A 94 69.34 77.16 -99.02
CA GLU A 94 67.93 76.74 -98.97
C GLU A 94 67.64 75.49 -99.82
N GLY A 95 68.53 75.19 -100.79
CA GLY A 95 68.47 74.01 -101.63
C GLY A 95 69.35 72.86 -101.14
N ALA A 96 69.39 71.77 -101.91
CA ALA A 96 70.27 70.64 -101.62
C ALA A 96 71.75 71.03 -101.75
N THR A 97 72.52 70.80 -100.69
CA THR A 97 73.98 71.00 -100.70
C THR A 97 74.68 69.72 -101.15
N ILE A 98 75.41 69.78 -102.26
CA ILE A 98 76.27 68.67 -102.71
C ILE A 98 77.70 68.95 -102.27
N LEU A 99 78.21 68.15 -101.33
CA LEU A 99 79.60 68.17 -100.90
C LEU A 99 80.30 66.93 -101.47
N ASN A 100 81.21 67.14 -102.42
CA ASN A 100 81.90 66.03 -103.12
C ASN A 100 82.97 65.31 -102.27
N SER A 101 83.15 65.71 -101.00
CA SER A 101 84.19 65.18 -100.10
C SER A 101 83.73 65.33 -98.64
N THR A 102 84.62 65.72 -97.74
CA THR A 102 84.37 65.79 -96.30
C THR A 102 83.67 67.08 -95.86
N LEU A 103 82.93 67.01 -94.75
CA LEU A 103 82.35 68.18 -94.08
C LEU A 103 83.12 68.48 -92.79
N ARG A 104 83.63 69.70 -92.62
CA ARG A 104 84.35 70.11 -91.40
C ARG A 104 83.46 70.97 -90.50
N ILE A 105 83.13 70.48 -89.31
CA ILE A 105 82.30 71.17 -88.30
C ILE A 105 83.11 71.32 -87.01
N GLY A 106 83.20 72.52 -86.44
CA GLY A 106 83.87 72.75 -85.16
C GLY A 106 85.36 72.39 -85.14
N GLY A 107 86.05 72.44 -86.29
CA GLY A 107 87.46 72.04 -86.40
C GLY A 107 87.70 70.53 -86.53
N VAL A 108 86.66 69.72 -86.75
CA VAL A 108 86.79 68.27 -87.00
C VAL A 108 86.27 67.95 -88.40
N THR A 109 87.07 67.22 -89.19
CA THR A 109 86.71 66.80 -90.54
C THR A 109 85.95 65.47 -90.46
N TYR A 110 84.67 65.49 -90.79
CA TYR A 110 83.82 64.31 -90.81
C TYR A 110 83.81 63.67 -92.20
N THR A 111 84.16 62.39 -92.24
CA THR A 111 84.02 61.53 -93.43
C THR A 111 82.86 60.57 -93.20
N PHE A 112 81.81 60.71 -94.00
CA PHE A 112 80.65 59.83 -93.95
C PHE A 112 80.94 58.50 -94.68
N PRO A 113 80.41 57.36 -94.18
CA PRO A 113 80.52 56.09 -94.88
C PRO A 113 79.69 56.09 -96.16
N THR A 114 80.11 55.32 -97.17
CA THR A 114 79.48 55.28 -98.50
C THR A 114 78.15 54.48 -98.56
N SER A 115 77.68 53.93 -97.44
CA SER A 115 76.43 53.15 -97.34
C SER A 115 75.49 53.71 -96.27
N ASP A 116 74.18 53.68 -96.53
CA ASP A 116 73.13 54.31 -95.73
C ASP A 116 72.73 53.59 -94.43
N GLY A 117 73.32 52.42 -94.12
CA GLY A 117 73.12 51.71 -92.85
C GLY A 117 71.78 50.97 -92.71
N SER A 118 71.01 50.83 -93.79
CA SER A 118 69.61 50.36 -93.80
C SER A 118 69.35 48.90 -93.35
N ALA A 119 70.38 48.08 -93.08
CA ALA A 119 70.22 46.63 -92.87
C ALA A 119 70.52 46.10 -91.45
N SER A 120 70.75 46.94 -90.44
CA SER A 120 70.97 46.42 -89.08
C SER A 120 70.65 47.50 -88.06
N GLY A 121 70.08 47.14 -86.90
CA GLY A 121 69.85 48.02 -85.74
C GLY A 121 71.16 48.56 -85.13
N LYS A 122 71.98 49.17 -85.97
CA LYS A 122 73.27 49.79 -85.71
C LYS A 122 73.08 51.30 -85.76
N VAL A 123 73.82 51.98 -84.91
CA VAL A 123 73.84 53.45 -84.81
C VAL A 123 75.16 53.98 -85.39
N LEU A 124 75.12 55.21 -85.93
CA LEU A 124 76.32 55.86 -86.48
C LEU A 124 77.17 56.33 -85.31
N LYS A 125 78.36 55.75 -85.15
CA LYS A 125 79.32 56.14 -84.12
C LYS A 125 80.56 56.75 -84.75
N THR A 126 81.12 57.75 -84.05
CA THR A 126 82.41 58.36 -84.38
C THR A 126 83.53 57.61 -83.67
N ASP A 127 84.67 57.46 -84.34
CA ASP A 127 85.91 56.95 -83.73
C ASP A 127 86.67 58.00 -82.92
N SER A 128 86.08 59.19 -82.72
CA SER A 128 86.68 60.35 -82.05
C SER A 128 87.84 61.01 -82.82
N ALA A 129 88.12 60.57 -84.05
CA ALA A 129 89.10 61.16 -84.97
C ALA A 129 88.47 61.69 -86.27
N GLY A 130 87.14 61.65 -86.40
CA GLY A 130 86.39 62.21 -87.53
C GLY A 130 85.93 61.18 -88.57
N LYS A 131 86.12 59.87 -88.33
CA LYS A 131 85.56 58.82 -89.17
C LYS A 131 84.24 58.30 -88.57
N LEU A 132 83.19 58.30 -89.38
CA LEU A 132 81.86 57.82 -88.98
C LEU A 132 81.64 56.38 -89.49
N SER A 133 81.11 55.49 -88.66
CA SER A 133 80.79 54.09 -89.03
C SER A 133 79.61 53.52 -88.24
N TRP A 134 78.93 52.50 -88.78
CA TRP A 134 77.74 51.89 -88.18
C TRP A 134 78.10 50.74 -87.19
N SER A 135 77.62 50.77 -85.93
CA SER A 135 77.93 49.76 -84.87
C SER A 135 76.72 49.41 -83.94
N SER A 136 76.75 48.27 -83.22
CA SER A 136 75.64 47.74 -82.38
C SER A 136 75.52 48.38 -80.98
N ASP A 137 74.41 48.13 -80.27
CA ASP A 137 74.00 48.74 -78.99
C ASP A 137 73.77 47.69 -77.87
N THR A 138 74.15 47.94 -76.60
CA THR A 138 74.00 46.98 -75.46
C THR A 138 73.84 47.71 -74.11
N ASP A 139 72.86 47.33 -73.28
CA ASP A 139 72.48 47.99 -72.00
C ASP A 139 72.15 46.96 -70.86
N THR A 140 72.31 47.31 -69.57
CA THR A 140 72.13 46.45 -68.35
C THR A 140 71.47 47.20 -67.16
N ASP A 141 70.40 46.65 -66.53
CA ASP A 141 69.69 47.23 -65.36
C ASP A 141 69.45 46.21 -64.19
N THR A 142 69.40 46.67 -62.92
CA THR A 142 69.36 45.87 -61.66
C THR A 142 68.49 46.45 -60.50
N ASN A 143 67.15 46.51 -60.57
CA ASN A 143 66.35 46.96 -59.40
C ASN A 143 64.94 46.33 -59.21
N THR A 144 64.84 45.17 -58.53
CA THR A 144 63.61 44.71 -57.83
C THR A 144 63.93 43.71 -56.70
N THR A 145 63.43 43.93 -55.46
CA THR A 145 63.68 43.07 -54.27
C THR A 145 62.36 42.67 -53.59
N TYR A 146 62.15 41.38 -53.26
CA TYR A 146 60.98 40.84 -52.52
C TYR A 146 61.40 40.28 -51.14
N SER A 147 60.50 40.31 -50.13
CA SER A 147 60.69 39.69 -48.80
C SER A 147 59.47 38.84 -48.39
N ALA A 148 59.69 37.73 -47.65
CA ALA A 148 58.63 36.83 -47.18
C ALA A 148 58.11 37.24 -45.78
N GLY A 149 56.79 37.15 -45.56
CA GLY A 149 56.16 37.34 -44.24
C GLY A 149 56.31 36.13 -43.30
N GLN A 150 55.86 36.24 -42.03
CA GLN A 150 55.93 35.13 -41.08
C GLN A 150 55.26 33.87 -41.62
N GLY A 151 55.91 32.71 -41.43
CA GLY A 151 55.38 31.43 -41.90
C GLY A 151 55.58 31.14 -43.39
N LEU A 152 56.21 32.06 -44.13
CA LEU A 152 56.62 31.86 -45.51
C LEU A 152 58.15 31.94 -45.65
N THR A 153 58.71 31.12 -46.52
CA THR A 153 60.12 31.16 -46.94
C THR A 153 60.18 31.46 -48.44
N LEU A 154 61.02 32.41 -48.86
CA LEU A 154 61.25 32.72 -50.28
C LEU A 154 62.39 31.84 -50.83
N GLY A 155 62.05 30.91 -51.73
CA GLY A 155 63.02 30.08 -52.45
C GLY A 155 63.09 30.49 -53.92
N GLY A 156 64.09 31.28 -54.29
CA GLY A 156 64.17 31.86 -55.63
C GLY A 156 63.05 32.88 -55.87
N THR A 157 62.07 32.52 -56.70
CA THR A 157 60.90 33.37 -57.06
C THR A 157 59.57 32.90 -56.45
N VAL A 158 59.59 31.87 -55.59
CA VAL A 158 58.37 31.25 -55.04
C VAL A 158 58.34 31.36 -53.52
N PHE A 159 57.23 31.86 -52.97
CA PHE A 159 56.93 31.79 -51.54
C PHE A 159 56.37 30.40 -51.19
N ARG A 160 56.95 29.73 -50.19
CA ARG A 160 56.51 28.43 -49.66
C ARG A 160 56.17 28.53 -48.18
N LEU A 161 55.32 27.67 -47.64
CA LEU A 161 55.11 27.57 -46.19
C LEU A 161 56.40 27.11 -45.50
N SER A 162 56.78 27.78 -44.42
CA SER A 162 57.98 27.46 -43.64
C SER A 162 57.80 26.16 -42.85
N ASN A 163 58.84 25.32 -42.78
CA ASN A 163 58.82 24.08 -41.98
C ASN A 163 58.78 24.34 -40.45
N ALA A 164 59.01 25.59 -40.03
CA ALA A 164 58.87 26.06 -38.66
C ALA A 164 58.37 27.52 -38.68
N PHE A 165 57.38 27.84 -37.86
CA PHE A 165 56.93 29.21 -37.64
C PHE A 165 57.74 29.78 -36.48
N SER A 166 58.56 30.81 -36.73
CA SER A 166 59.43 31.41 -35.70
C SER A 166 58.72 32.48 -34.84
N GLY A 167 57.39 32.49 -34.84
CA GLY A 167 56.55 33.43 -34.08
C GLY A 167 55.84 32.75 -32.91
N THR A 168 55.21 33.54 -32.04
CA THR A 168 54.56 33.04 -30.81
C THR A 168 53.20 32.38 -31.03
N SER A 169 52.57 32.56 -32.19
CA SER A 169 51.21 32.06 -32.45
C SER A 169 50.96 31.73 -33.92
N LEU A 170 50.37 30.57 -34.19
CA LEU A 170 49.70 30.25 -35.45
C LEU A 170 48.19 30.43 -35.23
N GLU A 171 47.60 31.48 -35.80
CA GLU A 171 46.15 31.68 -35.78
C GLU A 171 45.52 31.04 -37.02
N ILE A 172 44.66 30.04 -36.83
CA ILE A 172 43.94 29.38 -37.92
C ILE A 172 42.49 29.85 -37.89
N ILE A 173 42.11 30.69 -38.86
CA ILE A 173 40.73 31.10 -39.07
C ILE A 173 40.06 30.04 -39.96
N GLY A 174 39.24 29.17 -39.36
CA GLY A 174 38.53 28.08 -40.07
C GLY A 174 38.87 26.69 -39.53
N THR A 175 39.01 25.71 -40.43
CA THR A 175 39.29 24.31 -40.06
C THR A 175 40.76 23.97 -40.30
N ALA A 176 41.47 23.55 -39.25
CA ALA A 176 42.76 22.89 -39.40
C ALA A 176 42.53 21.41 -39.77
N SER A 177 42.99 20.98 -40.95
CA SER A 177 42.95 19.57 -41.36
C SER A 177 44.37 18.99 -41.34
N GLY A 178 44.57 17.91 -40.58
CA GLY A 178 45.85 17.27 -40.41
C GLY A 178 45.71 15.92 -39.73
N ARG A 179 46.74 15.08 -39.82
CA ARG A 179 46.77 13.75 -39.18
C ARG A 179 47.01 13.84 -37.67
N GLU A 180 47.69 14.89 -37.22
CA GLU A 180 48.07 15.07 -35.82
C GLU A 180 48.07 16.57 -35.47
N LEU A 181 47.46 16.92 -34.35
CA LEU A 181 47.58 18.22 -33.70
C LEU A 181 48.25 17.98 -32.35
N HIS A 182 49.51 18.39 -32.21
CA HIS A 182 50.28 18.22 -30.98
C HIS A 182 50.31 19.54 -30.20
N ALA A 183 49.75 19.57 -28.99
CA ALA A 183 49.86 20.68 -28.07
C ALA A 183 50.83 20.29 -26.94
N GLN A 184 51.96 20.99 -26.84
CA GLN A 184 53.04 20.61 -25.91
C GLN A 184 52.65 20.82 -24.44
N ASP A 185 51.95 21.91 -24.14
CA ASP A 185 51.61 22.32 -22.78
C ASP A 185 50.10 22.27 -22.51
N LEU A 186 49.29 22.96 -23.32
CA LEU A 186 47.86 23.11 -23.08
C LEU A 186 47.06 23.25 -24.38
N LEU A 187 45.97 22.50 -24.50
CA LEU A 187 44.91 22.70 -25.49
C LEU A 187 43.67 23.21 -24.76
N THR A 188 43.28 24.46 -24.99
CA THR A 188 42.03 25.04 -24.44
C THR A 188 40.94 25.08 -25.51
N SER A 189 39.71 24.72 -25.13
CA SER A 189 38.51 24.95 -25.94
C SER A 189 37.54 25.82 -25.15
N SER A 190 37.14 26.95 -25.73
CA SER A 190 36.10 27.82 -25.17
C SER A 190 34.67 27.33 -25.47
N GLY A 191 34.52 26.37 -26.39
CA GLY A 191 33.28 25.66 -26.72
C GLY A 191 33.37 24.16 -26.45
N GLY A 192 32.50 23.36 -27.08
CA GLY A 192 32.55 21.90 -26.98
C GLY A 192 33.77 21.30 -27.70
N LEU A 193 34.52 20.43 -27.03
CA LEU A 193 35.49 19.55 -27.65
C LEU A 193 34.79 18.24 -28.04
N VAL A 194 34.61 17.99 -29.33
CA VAL A 194 34.06 16.72 -29.84
C VAL A 194 35.20 15.86 -30.38
N VAL A 195 35.33 14.65 -29.85
CA VAL A 195 36.27 13.63 -30.35
C VAL A 195 35.44 12.47 -30.89
N GLU A 196 35.55 12.19 -32.19
CA GLU A 196 34.72 11.18 -32.87
C GLU A 196 35.13 9.73 -32.54
N SER A 197 36.29 9.54 -31.90
CA SER A 197 36.85 8.25 -31.53
C SER A 197 37.28 8.25 -30.05
N SER A 198 38.21 7.38 -29.67
CA SER A 198 38.69 7.25 -28.30
C SER A 198 39.50 8.47 -27.83
N VAL A 199 39.26 8.91 -26.59
CA VAL A 199 40.14 9.80 -25.84
C VAL A 199 40.97 8.96 -24.87
N THR A 200 42.29 9.13 -24.88
CA THR A 200 43.21 8.45 -23.95
C THR A 200 43.72 9.43 -22.91
N PHE A 201 43.28 9.29 -21.67
CA PHE A 201 43.83 10.05 -20.53
C PHE A 201 44.92 9.23 -19.84
N ALA A 202 46.19 9.52 -20.14
CA ALA A 202 47.32 8.75 -19.62
C ALA A 202 47.37 8.68 -18.08
N SER A 203 46.97 9.75 -17.39
CA SER A 203 46.90 9.82 -15.93
C SER A 203 45.75 9.03 -15.30
N LEU A 204 44.80 8.56 -16.11
CA LEU A 204 43.64 7.78 -15.66
C LEU A 204 43.71 6.31 -16.09
N ALA A 205 44.84 5.89 -16.66
CA ALA A 205 45.04 4.51 -17.10
C ALA A 205 44.95 3.56 -15.89
N GLY A 206 44.03 2.60 -15.96
CA GLY A 206 43.80 1.64 -14.88
C GLY A 206 42.94 2.14 -13.73
N CYS A 207 42.37 3.36 -13.78
CA CYS A 207 41.30 3.72 -12.85
C CYS A 207 40.09 2.81 -13.10
N SER A 208 39.59 2.14 -12.07
CA SER A 208 38.30 1.44 -12.15
C SER A 208 37.11 2.41 -12.16
N ILE A 209 37.30 3.61 -11.59
CA ILE A 209 36.29 4.66 -11.45
C ILE A 209 36.94 6.02 -11.73
N ILE A 210 36.28 6.87 -12.52
CA ILE A 210 36.70 8.26 -12.79
C ILE A 210 35.75 9.20 -12.06
N THR A 211 36.29 10.13 -11.27
CA THR A 211 35.53 11.17 -10.56
C THR A 211 36.01 12.56 -10.95
N THR A 212 35.20 13.59 -10.69
CA THR A 212 35.60 15.00 -10.85
C THR A 212 35.70 15.70 -9.49
N ASN A 213 36.63 16.62 -9.34
CA ASN A 213 36.65 17.56 -8.22
C ASN A 213 35.76 18.80 -8.51
N SER A 214 35.73 19.77 -7.59
CA SER A 214 35.00 21.04 -7.75
C SER A 214 35.44 21.88 -8.94
N ASP A 215 36.66 21.65 -9.43
CA ASP A 215 37.28 22.40 -10.53
C ASP A 215 37.08 21.69 -11.89
N GLY A 216 36.39 20.55 -11.93
CA GLY A 216 36.15 19.78 -13.16
C GLY A 216 37.27 18.80 -13.53
N THR A 217 38.31 18.65 -12.70
CA THR A 217 39.46 17.78 -12.99
C THR A 217 39.09 16.32 -12.80
N LEU A 218 39.30 15.51 -13.85
CA LEU A 218 39.14 14.06 -13.80
C LEU A 218 40.27 13.40 -13.01
N THR A 219 39.93 12.52 -12.06
CA THR A 219 40.89 11.76 -11.23
C THR A 219 40.40 10.32 -11.01
N CYS A 220 41.28 9.40 -10.62
CA CYS A 220 40.84 8.08 -10.14
C CYS A 220 40.04 8.26 -8.84
N GLY A 221 38.78 7.82 -8.85
CA GLY A 221 37.94 7.79 -7.66
C GLY A 221 38.27 6.61 -6.76
N THR A 222 38.14 6.81 -5.44
CA THR A 222 38.14 5.74 -4.42
C THR A 222 36.75 5.41 -3.89
N GLY A 223 35.73 6.17 -4.34
CA GLY A 223 34.33 5.97 -3.97
C GLY A 223 33.68 4.87 -4.78
N ASP A 224 32.89 4.04 -4.10
CA ASP A 224 32.07 2.98 -4.66
C ASP A 224 30.94 3.57 -5.51
N MET A 225 30.94 3.31 -6.82
CA MET A 225 29.73 3.51 -7.63
C MET A 225 28.85 2.29 -7.37
N ILE A 226 27.79 2.47 -6.58
CA ILE A 226 26.78 1.43 -6.36
C ILE A 226 26.28 0.97 -7.74
N ASP A 227 26.71 -0.21 -8.17
CA ASP A 227 26.14 -0.89 -9.33
C ASP A 227 24.70 -1.29 -9.02
N ILE A 228 23.85 -1.44 -10.04
CA ILE A 228 22.48 -1.95 -9.91
C ILE A 228 22.47 -3.29 -9.15
N THR A 229 23.51 -4.11 -9.32
CA THR A 229 23.74 -5.36 -8.58
C THR A 229 23.89 -5.13 -7.06
N GLU A 230 24.58 -4.07 -6.64
CA GLU A 230 24.74 -3.68 -5.22
C GLU A 230 23.55 -2.88 -4.67
N GLY A 231 22.75 -2.28 -5.56
CA GLY A 231 21.44 -1.71 -5.26
C GLY A 231 20.41 -2.78 -4.91
N ASP A 232 20.28 -3.80 -5.77
CA ASP A 232 19.35 -4.94 -5.60
C ASP A 232 19.69 -5.79 -4.38
N ALA A 233 20.98 -5.90 -4.02
CA ALA A 233 21.40 -6.57 -2.80
C ALA A 233 20.93 -5.87 -1.51
N ARG A 234 20.56 -4.57 -1.57
CA ARG A 234 20.26 -3.75 -0.38
C ARG A 234 18.80 -3.32 -0.24
N TYR A 235 17.99 -3.42 -1.30
CA TYR A 235 16.58 -3.00 -1.29
C TYR A 235 15.70 -3.97 -2.06
N VAL A 236 14.48 -4.20 -1.55
CA VAL A 236 13.37 -4.84 -2.29
C VAL A 236 12.48 -3.69 -2.74
N ASN A 237 12.62 -3.28 -4.01
CA ASN A 237 11.94 -2.12 -4.59
C ASN A 237 10.77 -2.53 -5.50
N VAL A 238 10.79 -3.72 -6.07
CA VAL A 238 9.71 -4.27 -6.90
C VAL A 238 9.36 -5.72 -6.52
N SER A 239 8.20 -6.18 -6.99
CA SER A 239 7.78 -7.57 -6.80
C SER A 239 8.78 -8.51 -7.48
N GLY A 240 9.30 -9.48 -6.72
CA GLY A 240 10.26 -10.48 -7.21
C GLY A 240 11.72 -10.22 -6.85
N ASP A 241 12.05 -9.07 -6.25
CA ASP A 241 13.42 -8.80 -5.79
C ASP A 241 13.85 -9.80 -4.71
N THR A 242 15.12 -10.21 -4.77
CA THR A 242 15.74 -11.09 -3.78
C THR A 242 16.88 -10.35 -3.09
N MET A 243 16.87 -10.28 -1.76
CA MET A 243 18.00 -9.73 -1.01
C MET A 243 18.90 -10.84 -0.47
N THR A 244 20.22 -10.67 -0.56
CA THR A 244 21.19 -11.52 0.11
C THR A 244 21.51 -10.95 1.49
N GLY A 245 20.89 -11.50 2.54
CA GLY A 245 21.07 -11.07 3.94
C GLY A 245 19.75 -11.01 4.72
N ALA A 246 19.82 -10.76 6.03
CA ALA A 246 18.62 -10.64 6.86
C ALA A 246 17.95 -9.27 6.69
N LEU A 247 16.68 -9.25 6.27
CA LEU A 247 15.86 -8.03 6.28
C LEU A 247 15.60 -7.60 7.72
N THR A 248 16.31 -6.57 8.18
CA THR A 248 16.01 -5.96 9.48
C THR A 248 15.06 -4.79 9.29
N ILE A 249 13.75 -5.02 9.51
CA ILE A 249 12.75 -3.94 9.53
C ILE A 249 12.90 -3.18 10.86
N LYS A 250 13.83 -2.23 10.91
CA LYS A 250 14.07 -1.42 12.11
C LYS A 250 12.93 -0.42 12.30
N LYS A 251 12.39 -0.39 13.52
CA LYS A 251 11.58 0.71 14.04
C LYS A 251 12.33 2.03 13.81
N ARG A 252 11.78 2.95 13.02
CA ARG A 252 12.14 4.36 13.14
C ARG A 252 11.62 4.80 14.52
N SER A 253 12.49 5.30 15.40
CA SER A 253 12.06 5.78 16.71
C SER A 253 11.05 6.92 16.51
N GLY A 254 9.80 6.73 16.93
CA GLY A 254 8.72 7.70 16.76
C GLY A 254 7.45 7.10 16.13
N THR A 255 6.38 7.04 16.92
CA THR A 255 4.93 7.16 16.60
C THR A 255 4.42 6.87 15.18
N SER A 256 4.97 5.90 14.44
CA SER A 256 4.41 5.55 13.13
C SER A 256 3.04 4.89 13.31
N THR A 257 2.04 5.51 12.71
CA THR A 257 0.68 5.02 12.51
C THR A 257 0.64 4.19 11.22
N GLY A 258 -0.28 3.22 11.13
CA GLY A 258 -0.45 2.31 9.98
C GLY A 258 0.20 0.92 10.13
N ASN A 259 0.08 0.11 9.07
CA ASN A 259 0.62 -1.25 9.00
C ASN A 259 2.09 -1.22 8.52
N ILE A 260 3.02 -1.80 9.29
CA ILE A 260 4.47 -1.75 8.98
C ILE A 260 4.96 -3.00 8.23
N LEU A 261 4.34 -4.15 8.49
CA LEU A 261 4.60 -5.41 7.80
C LEU A 261 3.26 -5.98 7.33
N ILE A 262 3.13 -6.13 6.02
CA ILE A 262 1.99 -6.75 5.37
C ILE A 262 2.58 -7.81 4.44
N VAL A 263 2.46 -9.08 4.80
CA VAL A 263 2.88 -10.19 3.93
C VAL A 263 1.79 -10.52 2.90
N ASP A 264 0.55 -10.12 3.19
CA ASP A 264 -0.63 -10.07 2.30
C ASP A 264 -1.70 -9.21 3.01
N THR A 265 -2.70 -8.68 2.29
CA THR A 265 -3.75 -7.75 2.79
C THR A 265 -4.36 -8.23 4.10
N THR A 266 -4.51 -9.54 4.26
CA THR A 266 -5.00 -10.15 5.50
C THR A 266 -4.09 -11.26 6.04
N GLY A 267 -3.13 -11.80 5.27
CA GLY A 267 -2.36 -13.00 5.63
C GLY A 267 -1.56 -12.89 6.93
N LEU A 268 -0.55 -12.01 6.99
CA LEU A 268 0.14 -11.60 8.21
C LEU A 268 0.27 -10.08 8.20
N VAL A 269 -0.36 -9.44 9.18
CA VAL A 269 -0.43 -7.98 9.31
C VAL A 269 0.04 -7.58 10.69
N TYR A 270 0.98 -6.64 10.76
CA TYR A 270 1.32 -5.95 12.00
C TYR A 270 0.79 -4.52 11.97
N ASP A 271 -0.26 -4.26 12.75
CA ASP A 271 -0.81 -2.93 12.99
C ASP A 271 0.08 -2.21 14.02
N ALA A 272 0.92 -1.30 13.53
CA ALA A 272 1.81 -0.56 14.38
C ALA A 272 1.12 0.59 15.13
N THR A 273 -0.08 0.99 14.72
CA THR A 273 -0.89 1.98 15.45
C THR A 273 -1.28 1.42 16.80
N ASN A 274 -1.86 0.22 16.80
CA ASN A 274 -2.42 -0.42 17.99
C ASN A 274 -1.51 -1.47 18.63
N LYS A 275 -0.36 -1.79 18.03
CA LYS A 275 0.62 -2.81 18.48
C LYS A 275 0.04 -4.23 18.47
N ARG A 276 -0.56 -4.62 17.34
CA ARG A 276 -1.32 -5.87 17.21
C ARG A 276 -0.87 -6.67 15.99
N VAL A 277 -0.90 -7.99 16.13
CA VAL A 277 -0.63 -8.94 15.04
C VAL A 277 -1.94 -9.58 14.60
N GLY A 278 -2.25 -9.45 13.31
CA GLY A 278 -3.36 -10.12 12.65
C GLY A 278 -2.86 -11.23 11.73
N ILE A 279 -3.54 -12.38 11.75
CA ILE A 279 -3.38 -13.45 10.76
C ILE A 279 -4.76 -13.75 10.18
N GLY A 280 -4.96 -13.56 8.88
CA GLY A 280 -6.27 -13.60 8.23
C GLY A 280 -7.14 -12.35 8.44
N THR A 281 -6.62 -11.29 9.09
CA THR A 281 -7.33 -10.01 9.33
C THR A 281 -6.39 -8.82 9.12
N ALA A 282 -6.91 -7.76 8.48
CA ALA A 282 -6.17 -6.51 8.24
C ALA A 282 -6.22 -5.52 9.42
N SER A 283 -7.17 -5.71 10.33
CA SER A 283 -7.50 -4.76 11.40
C SER A 283 -7.72 -5.52 12.72
N PRO A 284 -6.67 -6.10 13.31
CA PRO A 284 -6.78 -6.85 14.56
C PRO A 284 -7.30 -5.98 15.70
N SER A 285 -8.23 -6.54 16.48
CA SER A 285 -8.87 -5.94 17.65
C SER A 285 -8.15 -6.29 18.97
N SER A 286 -7.34 -7.35 18.98
CA SER A 286 -6.51 -7.83 20.10
C SER A 286 -5.02 -7.85 19.75
N GLU A 287 -4.14 -7.98 20.75
CA GLU A 287 -2.67 -8.05 20.55
C GLU A 287 -2.25 -9.15 19.56
N LEU A 288 -2.93 -10.29 19.58
CA LEU A 288 -2.89 -11.32 18.54
C LEU A 288 -4.32 -11.69 18.16
N GLU A 289 -4.66 -11.60 16.87
CA GLU A 289 -5.92 -12.05 16.31
C GLU A 289 -5.65 -12.97 15.12
N ILE A 290 -6.30 -14.13 15.10
CA ILE A 290 -6.22 -15.09 14.00
C ILE A 290 -7.64 -15.38 13.53
N THR A 291 -7.91 -15.15 12.25
CA THR A 291 -9.22 -15.35 11.62
C THR A 291 -9.10 -16.24 10.39
N SER A 292 -10.16 -16.98 10.09
CA SER A 292 -10.27 -17.83 8.89
C SER A 292 -11.69 -17.72 8.34
N ALA A 293 -11.82 -17.58 7.02
CA ALA A 293 -13.12 -17.45 6.34
C ALA A 293 -13.60 -18.75 5.66
N SER A 294 -12.71 -19.73 5.43
CA SER A 294 -12.99 -20.88 4.55
C SER A 294 -12.70 -22.26 5.17
N GLU A 295 -12.07 -22.33 6.34
CA GLU A 295 -11.70 -23.57 7.03
C GLU A 295 -11.85 -23.41 8.55
N ALA A 296 -11.97 -24.52 9.27
CA ALA A 296 -11.90 -24.51 10.72
C ALA A 296 -10.57 -23.88 11.16
N LEU A 297 -10.65 -22.79 11.94
CA LEU A 297 -9.47 -22.13 12.46
C LEU A 297 -8.72 -23.08 13.40
N ARG A 298 -7.48 -23.44 13.07
CA ARG A 298 -6.64 -24.34 13.87
C ARG A 298 -5.30 -23.69 14.19
N LEU A 299 -4.91 -23.72 15.46
CA LEU A 299 -3.55 -23.44 15.90
C LEU A 299 -2.80 -24.76 16.09
N ARG A 300 -1.85 -25.05 15.22
CA ARG A 300 -1.00 -26.25 15.34
C ARG A 300 0.14 -25.96 16.33
N LEU A 301 0.13 -26.64 17.46
CA LEU A 301 1.24 -26.65 18.42
C LEU A 301 1.89 -28.04 18.38
N THR A 302 3.19 -28.12 18.09
CA THR A 302 3.94 -29.38 18.03
C THR A 302 5.09 -29.31 19.03
N THR A 303 5.15 -30.31 19.91
CA THR A 303 6.29 -30.56 20.81
C THR A 303 7.00 -31.81 20.32
N THR A 304 8.34 -31.78 20.29
CA THR A 304 9.17 -32.96 19.98
C THR A 304 9.63 -33.69 21.23
N ASN A 305 9.29 -33.17 22.41
CA ASN A 305 9.55 -33.83 23.68
C ASN A 305 8.43 -34.84 23.94
N ALA A 306 8.80 -36.13 24.04
CA ALA A 306 7.87 -37.25 24.28
C ALA A 306 7.07 -37.13 25.58
N THR A 307 7.51 -36.30 26.53
CA THR A 307 6.76 -35.98 27.75
C THR A 307 6.33 -34.51 27.82
N GLY A 308 6.53 -33.75 26.74
CA GLY A 308 6.21 -32.33 26.69
C GLY A 308 4.73 -32.12 26.38
N ASN A 309 4.11 -31.16 27.06
CA ASN A 309 2.78 -30.71 26.72
C ASN A 309 2.84 -29.63 25.62
N ALA A 310 1.91 -29.68 24.67
CA ALA A 310 1.73 -28.61 23.69
C ALA A 310 0.54 -27.74 24.12
N GLY A 311 0.76 -26.45 24.35
CA GLY A 311 -0.27 -25.59 24.92
C GLY A 311 0.05 -24.11 24.91
N VAL A 312 -0.87 -23.34 25.48
CA VAL A 312 -0.74 -21.90 25.68
C VAL A 312 -0.57 -21.64 27.17
N ALA A 313 0.50 -20.94 27.50
CA ALA A 313 0.85 -20.56 28.86
C ALA A 313 0.66 -19.06 29.06
N VAL A 314 0.14 -18.68 30.22
CA VAL A 314 -0.04 -17.32 30.69
C VAL A 314 1.00 -17.05 31.78
N TYR A 315 1.75 -15.97 31.61
CA TYR A 315 2.76 -15.52 32.54
C TYR A 315 2.43 -14.13 33.08
N ASN A 316 2.85 -13.86 34.31
CA ASN A 316 2.94 -12.52 34.86
C ASN A 316 4.41 -12.24 35.15
N GLY A 317 5.05 -11.44 34.30
CA GLY A 317 6.51 -11.33 34.26
C GLY A 317 7.15 -12.68 33.92
N ALA A 318 8.07 -13.15 34.76
CA ALA A 318 8.69 -14.47 34.62
C ALA A 318 7.89 -15.60 35.32
N ALA A 319 6.84 -15.27 36.07
CA ALA A 319 6.07 -16.26 36.83
C ALA A 319 4.97 -16.88 35.97
N PHE A 320 4.94 -18.21 35.88
CA PHE A 320 3.82 -18.93 35.28
C PHE A 320 2.57 -18.78 36.15
N VAL A 321 1.47 -18.29 35.56
CA VAL A 321 0.19 -18.08 36.24
C VAL A 321 -0.74 -19.26 35.98
N GLY A 322 -0.74 -19.76 34.75
CA GLY A 322 -1.54 -20.90 34.36
C GLY A 322 -1.61 -21.05 32.85
N GLY A 323 -2.34 -22.05 32.37
CA GLY A 323 -2.47 -22.29 30.95
C GLY A 323 -3.29 -23.52 30.66
N PHE A 324 -3.49 -23.78 29.37
CA PHE A 324 -4.05 -25.03 28.90
C PHE A 324 -3.03 -25.72 28.02
N ALA A 325 -2.89 -27.02 28.19
CA ALA A 325 -2.03 -27.80 27.33
C ALA A 325 -2.59 -29.20 27.13
N TYR A 326 -2.35 -29.75 25.95
CA TYR A 326 -2.65 -31.14 25.67
C TYR A 326 -1.48 -31.99 26.16
N ALA A 327 -1.78 -32.97 27.01
CA ALA A 327 -0.82 -33.97 27.42
C ALA A 327 -0.83 -35.14 26.44
N GLU A 328 0.35 -35.57 26.00
CA GLU A 328 0.50 -36.89 25.41
C GLU A 328 0.39 -37.93 26.52
N ALA A 329 -0.85 -38.34 26.80
CA ALA A 329 -1.15 -39.61 27.43
C ALA A 329 -1.80 -40.52 26.37
N ALA A 330 -2.02 -41.80 26.68
CA ALA A 330 -2.83 -42.69 25.84
C ALA A 330 -4.26 -42.16 25.55
N THR A 331 -4.65 -41.09 26.24
CA THR A 331 -5.93 -40.38 26.16
C THR A 331 -5.71 -38.95 25.68
N SER A 332 -6.60 -38.43 24.83
CA SER A 332 -6.55 -37.04 24.37
C SER A 332 -6.96 -36.12 25.53
N THR A 333 -5.97 -35.71 26.33
CA THR A 333 -6.21 -35.00 27.61
C THR A 333 -5.88 -33.52 27.50
N MET A 334 -6.88 -32.68 27.78
CA MET A 334 -6.71 -31.24 28.00
C MET A 334 -6.49 -30.97 29.49
N GLY A 335 -5.29 -30.55 29.85
CA GLY A 335 -4.96 -30.13 31.21
C GLY A 335 -5.10 -28.62 31.40
N PHE A 336 -5.69 -28.21 32.52
CA PHE A 336 -5.67 -26.85 33.04
C PHE A 336 -4.57 -26.76 34.10
N TYR A 337 -3.52 -26.03 33.77
CA TYR A 337 -2.31 -25.91 34.58
C TYR A 337 -2.31 -24.60 35.36
N GLY A 338 -1.85 -24.67 36.60
CA GLY A 338 -1.50 -23.53 37.44
C GLY A 338 -0.06 -23.63 37.94
N PRO A 339 0.38 -22.72 38.82
CA PRO A 339 1.77 -22.67 39.28
C PRO A 339 2.20 -23.94 40.05
N ALA A 340 1.25 -24.65 40.66
CA ALA A 340 1.49 -25.90 41.38
C ALA A 340 1.29 -27.16 40.52
N GLY A 341 1.13 -27.03 39.20
CA GLY A 341 0.95 -28.15 38.26
C GLY A 341 -0.47 -28.28 37.72
N LEU A 342 -0.91 -29.51 37.43
CA LEU A 342 -2.25 -29.79 36.90
C LEU A 342 -3.32 -29.54 37.97
N TYR A 343 -4.33 -28.72 37.68
CA TYR A 343 -5.46 -28.45 38.58
C TYR A 343 -6.68 -29.30 38.24
N ALA A 344 -6.97 -29.42 36.95
CA ALA A 344 -8.04 -30.24 36.42
C ALA A 344 -7.67 -30.70 35.02
N ALA A 345 -8.25 -31.82 34.61
CA ALA A 345 -8.15 -32.29 33.23
C ALA A 345 -9.49 -32.75 32.70
N ILE A 346 -9.69 -32.53 31.41
CA ILE A 346 -10.75 -33.14 30.62
C ILE A 346 -10.07 -34.14 29.70
N SER A 347 -10.41 -35.41 29.83
CA SER A 347 -9.79 -36.47 29.02
C SER A 347 -10.84 -37.14 28.17
N MET A 348 -10.50 -37.40 26.91
CA MET A 348 -11.26 -38.31 26.06
C MET A 348 -10.50 -39.63 26.00
N GLU A 349 -11.10 -40.69 26.51
CA GLU A 349 -10.51 -42.03 26.48
C GLU A 349 -10.76 -42.72 25.14
N SER A 350 -10.12 -43.87 24.91
CA SER A 350 -10.22 -44.62 23.64
C SER A 350 -11.65 -45.04 23.29
N ASP A 351 -12.54 -45.08 24.28
CA ASP A 351 -13.91 -45.57 24.17
C ASP A 351 -14.93 -44.41 23.99
N ASP A 352 -14.46 -43.22 23.61
CA ASP A 352 -15.20 -41.95 23.53
C ASP A 352 -15.80 -41.46 24.86
N ASP A 353 -15.33 -42.04 25.97
CA ASP A 353 -15.70 -41.62 27.32
C ASP A 353 -15.03 -40.27 27.65
N ILE A 354 -15.78 -39.36 28.27
CA ILE A 354 -15.28 -38.06 28.75
C ILE A 354 -15.08 -38.15 30.26
N THR A 355 -13.88 -37.84 30.74
CA THR A 355 -13.57 -37.83 32.17
C THR A 355 -13.17 -36.44 32.65
N LEU A 356 -13.70 -36.04 33.79
CA LEU A 356 -13.31 -34.83 34.51
C LEU A 356 -12.46 -35.26 35.72
N ASN A 357 -11.18 -34.91 35.66
CA ASN A 357 -10.18 -35.39 36.62
C ASN A 357 -9.70 -34.24 37.50
N LYS A 358 -9.55 -34.50 38.81
CA LYS A 358 -8.99 -33.53 39.75
C LYS A 358 -7.48 -33.71 39.88
N GLY A 359 -6.73 -32.71 39.45
CA GLY A 359 -5.30 -32.54 39.70
C GLY A 359 -4.39 -33.70 39.27
N SER A 360 -3.24 -33.82 39.95
CA SER A 360 -2.16 -34.78 39.67
C SER A 360 -2.46 -36.24 40.06
N ASN A 361 -3.58 -36.52 40.71
CA ASN A 361 -3.93 -37.86 41.23
C ASN A 361 -5.03 -38.59 40.45
N ALA A 362 -5.37 -38.13 39.23
CA ALA A 362 -6.16 -38.86 38.22
C ALA A 362 -7.33 -39.74 38.72
N THR A 363 -8.03 -39.35 39.78
CA THR A 363 -9.29 -40.00 40.17
C THR A 363 -10.40 -39.31 39.40
N ASN A 364 -11.10 -40.07 38.56
CA ASN A 364 -12.22 -39.57 37.77
C ASN A 364 -13.32 -39.07 38.72
N LEU A 365 -13.46 -37.75 38.79
CA LEU A 365 -14.50 -37.13 39.60
C LEU A 365 -15.85 -37.34 38.92
N VAL A 366 -15.87 -37.14 37.60
CA VAL A 366 -17.03 -37.41 36.75
C VAL A 366 -16.56 -38.20 35.52
N THR A 367 -17.27 -39.28 35.23
CA THR A 367 -17.12 -40.06 34.00
C THR A 367 -18.42 -39.95 33.22
N ILE A 368 -18.35 -39.59 31.95
CA ILE A 368 -19.49 -39.63 31.03
C ILE A 368 -19.14 -40.67 29.99
N LYS A 369 -19.82 -41.82 30.04
CA LYS A 369 -19.60 -42.87 29.04
C LYS A 369 -20.13 -42.44 27.68
N SER A 370 -19.58 -42.99 26.61
CA SER A 370 -20.13 -42.87 25.26
C SER A 370 -21.59 -43.34 25.15
N THR A 371 -22.04 -44.21 26.08
CA THR A 371 -23.45 -44.62 26.22
C THR A 371 -24.36 -43.56 26.86
N GLY A 372 -23.80 -42.42 27.31
CA GLY A 372 -24.50 -41.34 28.00
C GLY A 372 -24.69 -41.53 29.51
N ASN A 373 -24.13 -42.59 30.10
CA ASN A 373 -24.17 -42.80 31.56
C ASN A 373 -23.16 -41.90 32.27
N VAL A 374 -23.60 -41.20 33.31
CA VAL A 374 -22.78 -40.32 34.13
C VAL A 374 -22.43 -41.03 35.44
N GLY A 375 -21.13 -41.22 35.70
CA GLY A 375 -20.58 -41.69 36.96
C GLY A 375 -19.99 -40.51 37.75
N ILE A 376 -20.30 -40.38 39.04
CA ILE A 376 -19.58 -39.51 39.97
C ILE A 376 -18.78 -40.40 40.92
N ASP A 377 -17.47 -40.18 40.98
CA ASP A 377 -16.50 -41.03 41.71
C ASP A 377 -16.54 -42.52 41.30
N THR A 378 -16.95 -42.79 40.05
CA THR A 378 -16.95 -44.13 39.44
C THR A 378 -16.72 -44.02 37.94
N THR A 379 -16.02 -45.01 37.38
CA THR A 379 -15.76 -45.15 35.95
C THR A 379 -16.67 -46.16 35.27
N ALA A 380 -17.45 -46.92 36.06
CA ALA A 380 -18.34 -47.96 35.57
C ALA A 380 -19.80 -47.70 35.99
N PRO A 381 -20.43 -46.57 35.60
CA PRO A 381 -21.83 -46.33 35.88
C PRO A 381 -22.72 -47.36 35.17
N THR A 382 -23.49 -48.13 35.94
CA THR A 382 -24.43 -49.15 35.44
C THR A 382 -25.81 -48.59 35.12
N ALA A 383 -26.07 -47.34 35.50
CA ALA A 383 -27.29 -46.57 35.21
C ALA A 383 -26.95 -45.17 34.68
N ARG A 384 -27.97 -44.44 34.19
CA ARG A 384 -27.80 -43.09 33.61
C ARG A 384 -27.08 -42.11 34.53
N LEU A 385 -27.30 -42.22 35.84
CA LEU A 385 -26.53 -41.52 36.87
C LEU A 385 -26.16 -42.53 37.95
N THR A 386 -24.86 -42.76 38.16
CA THR A 386 -24.34 -43.57 39.27
C THR A 386 -23.43 -42.68 40.11
N VAL A 387 -23.74 -42.53 41.40
CA VAL A 387 -22.85 -41.84 42.34
C VAL A 387 -22.28 -42.88 43.29
N SER A 388 -20.95 -43.04 43.29
CA SER A 388 -20.26 -43.86 44.27
C SER A 388 -19.99 -43.02 45.51
N GLY A 389 -20.81 -43.18 46.55
CA GLY A 389 -20.73 -42.40 47.79
C GLY A 389 -22.06 -41.79 48.20
N GLY A 390 -22.03 -41.01 49.28
CA GLY A 390 -23.21 -40.30 49.77
C GLY A 390 -23.61 -39.16 48.84
N VAL A 391 -24.90 -39.03 48.55
CA VAL A 391 -25.44 -37.88 47.82
C VAL A 391 -26.14 -36.97 48.80
N LEU A 392 -25.61 -35.76 48.99
CA LEU A 392 -26.33 -34.69 49.67
C LEU A 392 -27.08 -33.89 48.61
N ILE A 393 -28.40 -34.02 48.58
CA ILE A 393 -29.26 -33.21 47.70
C ILE A 393 -29.80 -32.06 48.54
N ASN A 394 -29.64 -30.83 48.04
CA ASN A 394 -30.13 -29.60 48.64
C ASN A 394 -29.57 -29.26 50.04
N SER A 395 -28.33 -28.76 50.08
CA SER A 395 -27.70 -28.24 51.31
C SER A 395 -27.95 -26.74 51.57
N SER A 396 -28.65 -26.03 50.66
CA SER A 396 -28.73 -24.56 50.67
C SER A 396 -30.13 -23.96 50.88
N GLY A 397 -31.19 -24.76 50.99
CA GLY A 397 -32.49 -24.30 51.50
C GLY A 397 -33.22 -23.25 50.64
N TYR A 398 -33.09 -23.30 49.30
CA TYR A 398 -33.80 -22.39 48.40
C TYR A 398 -34.80 -23.12 47.48
N ALA A 399 -36.08 -22.75 47.62
CA ALA A 399 -37.22 -22.87 46.68
C ALA A 399 -37.79 -24.28 46.33
N SER A 400 -38.86 -24.63 47.04
CA SER A 400 -40.13 -25.25 46.61
C SER A 400 -40.19 -26.54 45.78
N ASN A 401 -39.08 -27.19 45.40
CA ASN A 401 -39.06 -28.58 44.91
C ASN A 401 -37.65 -29.16 45.09
N ASP A 402 -37.41 -30.02 46.09
CA ASP A 402 -36.03 -30.36 46.50
C ASP A 402 -35.55 -31.72 45.98
N VAL A 403 -36.43 -32.73 45.96
CA VAL A 403 -36.23 -33.99 45.20
C VAL A 403 -37.58 -34.39 44.62
N GLN A 404 -37.67 -34.47 43.29
CA GLN A 404 -38.85 -34.97 42.61
C GLN A 404 -38.47 -36.17 41.74
N MET A 405 -39.01 -37.34 42.09
CA MET A 405 -39.02 -38.50 41.20
C MET A 405 -40.40 -38.57 40.56
N GLN A 406 -40.44 -38.47 39.24
CA GLN A 406 -41.67 -38.52 38.45
C GLN A 406 -41.78 -39.89 37.79
N GLY A 407 -42.98 -40.45 37.76
CA GLY A 407 -43.32 -41.54 36.85
C GLY A 407 -43.73 -41.02 35.48
N ASP A 408 -43.91 -41.93 34.52
CA ASP A 408 -44.29 -41.58 33.13
C ASP A 408 -45.62 -40.82 33.03
N THR A 409 -46.54 -41.07 33.97
CA THR A 409 -47.88 -40.44 34.01
C THR A 409 -48.15 -39.69 35.32
N ASP A 410 -47.23 -39.75 36.29
CA ASP A 410 -47.40 -39.17 37.61
C ASP A 410 -46.20 -38.30 37.98
N SER A 411 -46.37 -36.99 37.85
CA SER A 411 -45.35 -36.02 38.24
C SER A 411 -45.12 -35.94 39.75
N ALA A 412 -45.94 -36.61 40.57
CA ALA A 412 -45.91 -36.53 42.02
C ALA A 412 -45.50 -37.86 42.68
N LEU A 413 -44.92 -38.80 41.93
CA LEU A 413 -44.63 -40.17 42.40
C LEU A 413 -43.86 -40.20 43.74
N PHE A 414 -42.75 -39.46 43.85
CA PHE A 414 -42.10 -39.18 45.13
C PHE A 414 -41.60 -37.74 45.15
N PHE A 415 -41.99 -37.01 46.18
CA PHE A 415 -41.77 -35.59 46.30
C PHE A 415 -41.21 -35.26 47.68
N LEU A 416 -40.08 -34.57 47.72
CA LEU A 416 -39.50 -34.02 48.94
C LEU A 416 -39.50 -32.50 48.84
N ASP A 417 -40.25 -31.88 49.75
CA ASP A 417 -40.31 -30.44 49.96
C ASP A 417 -39.51 -30.11 51.23
N ALA A 418 -38.20 -30.01 51.11
CA ALA A 418 -37.33 -29.51 52.16
C ALA A 418 -37.65 -28.05 52.55
N SER A 419 -38.24 -27.24 51.67
CA SER A 419 -38.64 -25.88 52.05
C SER A 419 -39.72 -25.86 53.13
N ALA A 420 -40.57 -26.90 53.15
CA ALA A 420 -41.57 -27.12 54.19
C ALA A 420 -41.23 -28.33 55.12
N ASP A 421 -40.06 -28.92 54.93
CA ASP A 421 -39.61 -30.18 55.51
C ASP A 421 -40.62 -31.34 55.40
N MET A 422 -41.30 -31.54 54.28
CA MET A 422 -42.34 -32.56 54.09
C MET A 422 -42.02 -33.56 52.96
N VAL A 423 -42.63 -34.74 53.03
CA VAL A 423 -42.56 -35.79 52.00
C VAL A 423 -43.94 -36.07 51.46
N GLY A 424 -44.12 -36.00 50.15
CA GLY A 424 -45.32 -36.39 49.43
C GLY A 424 -45.09 -37.66 48.58
N ILE A 425 -46.07 -38.55 48.55
CA ILE A 425 -46.17 -39.67 47.61
C ILE A 425 -47.52 -39.55 46.89
N GLY A 426 -47.50 -39.35 45.58
CA GLY A 426 -48.69 -39.02 44.78
C GLY A 426 -49.20 -37.58 44.98
N THR A 427 -48.42 -36.72 45.62
CA THR A 427 -48.75 -35.28 45.81
C THR A 427 -47.49 -34.41 45.82
N VAL A 428 -47.59 -33.21 45.23
CA VAL A 428 -46.55 -32.17 45.26
C VAL A 428 -46.84 -31.05 46.27
N THR A 429 -47.96 -31.15 46.98
CA THR A 429 -48.33 -30.19 48.04
C THR A 429 -48.70 -30.97 49.30
N PRO A 430 -47.76 -31.69 49.92
CA PRO A 430 -48.02 -32.34 51.19
C PRO A 430 -48.44 -31.30 52.23
N THR A 431 -49.45 -31.64 53.02
CA THR A 431 -50.02 -30.85 54.13
C THR A 431 -49.61 -31.41 55.49
N THR A 432 -48.94 -32.57 55.49
CA THR A 432 -48.39 -33.24 56.66
C THR A 432 -46.97 -33.74 56.37
N LYS A 433 -46.22 -34.09 57.41
CA LYS A 433 -44.80 -34.50 57.29
C LYS A 433 -44.57 -35.62 56.27
N LEU A 434 -45.49 -36.59 56.21
CA LEU A 434 -45.56 -37.62 55.19
C LEU A 434 -47.02 -37.72 54.73
N GLU A 435 -47.29 -37.30 53.50
CA GLU A 435 -48.60 -37.45 52.89
C GLU A 435 -48.54 -38.44 51.73
N VAL A 436 -49.40 -39.46 51.78
CA VAL A 436 -49.54 -40.47 50.72
C VAL A 436 -50.95 -40.37 50.14
N ILE A 437 -51.07 -39.87 48.92
CA ILE A 437 -52.31 -39.96 48.14
C ILE A 437 -52.31 -41.29 47.40
N GLY A 438 -53.00 -42.28 47.95
CA GLY A 438 -53.05 -43.63 47.39
C GLY A 438 -53.17 -44.71 48.46
N THR A 439 -52.59 -45.87 48.20
CA THR A 439 -52.59 -47.02 49.12
C THR A 439 -51.22 -47.17 49.77
N MET A 440 -51.17 -47.21 51.11
CA MET A 440 -49.99 -47.67 51.84
C MET A 440 -50.10 -49.18 52.06
N SER A 441 -49.08 -49.95 51.65
CA SER A 441 -49.03 -51.40 51.83
C SER A 441 -47.66 -51.84 52.34
N GLY A 442 -47.63 -52.88 53.17
CA GLY A 442 -46.42 -53.46 53.76
C GLY A 442 -46.77 -54.63 54.67
N LEU A 443 -45.75 -55.36 55.16
CA LEU A 443 -45.96 -56.47 56.09
C LEU A 443 -46.50 -55.99 57.46
N VAL A 444 -46.06 -54.81 57.91
CA VAL A 444 -46.49 -54.16 59.15
C VAL A 444 -46.57 -52.66 58.91
N LEU A 445 -47.73 -52.07 59.20
CA LEU A 445 -47.89 -50.63 59.38
C LEU A 445 -47.94 -50.34 60.88
N HIS A 446 -46.90 -49.71 61.42
CA HIS A 446 -46.79 -49.42 62.86
C HIS A 446 -47.10 -47.95 63.13
N ALA A 447 -48.16 -47.68 63.89
CA ALA A 447 -48.47 -46.36 64.43
C ALA A 447 -48.19 -46.35 65.93
N GLN A 448 -47.24 -45.52 66.38
CA GLN A 448 -46.80 -45.50 67.78
C GLN A 448 -47.85 -44.89 68.72
N ASP A 449 -48.46 -43.78 68.30
CA ASP A 449 -49.38 -43.02 69.15
C ASP A 449 -50.86 -43.24 68.78
N LEU A 450 -51.22 -42.94 67.53
CA LEU A 450 -52.60 -43.00 67.07
C LEU A 450 -52.68 -43.30 65.56
N LEU A 451 -53.58 -44.21 65.20
CA LEU A 451 -54.04 -44.40 63.81
C LEU A 451 -55.45 -43.82 63.70
N THR A 452 -55.64 -42.81 62.86
CA THR A 452 -56.96 -42.24 62.56
C THR A 452 -57.45 -42.71 61.18
N SER A 453 -58.75 -42.97 61.07
CA SER A 453 -59.44 -43.18 59.79
C SER A 453 -60.72 -42.37 59.80
N SER A 454 -60.95 -41.55 58.77
CA SER A 454 -62.21 -40.85 58.55
C SER A 454 -63.24 -41.73 57.83
N GLY A 455 -62.79 -42.81 57.19
CA GLY A 455 -63.63 -43.83 56.56
C GLY A 455 -63.79 -45.08 57.43
N GLY A 456 -64.14 -46.19 56.80
CA GLY A 456 -64.14 -47.49 57.47
C GLY A 456 -62.73 -47.98 57.76
N LEU A 457 -62.54 -48.64 58.91
CA LEU A 457 -61.39 -49.49 59.15
C LEU A 457 -61.84 -50.95 58.98
N VAL A 458 -61.34 -51.62 57.93
CA VAL A 458 -61.61 -53.03 57.68
C VAL A 458 -60.39 -53.83 58.12
N VAL A 459 -60.59 -54.83 58.97
CA VAL A 459 -59.57 -55.82 59.34
C VAL A 459 -60.05 -57.16 58.80
N GLU A 460 -59.41 -57.63 57.72
CA GLU A 460 -59.80 -58.90 57.07
C GLU A 460 -59.37 -60.13 57.90
N GLY A 461 -58.26 -60.00 58.63
CA GLY A 461 -57.76 -61.01 59.56
C GLY A 461 -58.27 -60.84 60.99
N ALA A 462 -57.66 -61.56 61.93
CA ALA A 462 -57.92 -61.38 63.35
C ALA A 462 -57.36 -60.05 63.87
N ALA A 463 -58.19 -59.27 64.57
CA ALA A 463 -57.74 -58.08 65.28
C ALA A 463 -57.28 -58.45 66.70
N VAL A 464 -56.08 -58.02 67.10
CA VAL A 464 -55.57 -58.16 68.47
C VAL A 464 -55.56 -56.79 69.13
N PHE A 465 -56.37 -56.63 70.18
CA PHE A 465 -56.36 -55.43 71.01
C PHE A 465 -55.59 -55.73 72.30
N GLY A 466 -54.44 -55.09 72.49
CA GLY A 466 -53.62 -55.25 73.71
C GLY A 466 -54.19 -54.55 74.95
N GLY A 467 -55.31 -53.82 74.81
CA GLY A 467 -55.95 -53.04 75.87
C GLY A 467 -57.47 -53.00 75.71
N THR A 468 -58.09 -51.91 76.16
CA THR A 468 -59.54 -51.70 76.06
C THR A 468 -59.97 -51.25 74.66
N VAL A 469 -61.24 -51.44 74.31
CA VAL A 469 -61.82 -50.99 73.04
C VAL A 469 -62.80 -49.85 73.30
N ARG A 470 -62.57 -48.68 72.72
CA ARG A 470 -63.46 -47.52 72.89
C ARG A 470 -64.41 -47.39 71.69
N LEU A 471 -65.72 -47.48 71.93
CA LEU A 471 -66.77 -47.38 70.90
C LEU A 471 -67.75 -46.26 71.27
N ASN A 472 -67.99 -45.31 70.37
CA ASN A 472 -68.94 -44.19 70.54
C ASN A 472 -68.86 -43.47 71.88
N GLY A 473 -67.63 -43.29 72.40
CA GLY A 473 -67.42 -42.59 73.67
C GLY A 473 -67.37 -43.49 74.91
N VAL A 474 -67.63 -44.79 74.79
CA VAL A 474 -67.60 -45.75 75.90
C VAL A 474 -66.39 -46.67 75.78
N THR A 475 -65.60 -46.78 76.84
CA THR A 475 -64.45 -47.68 76.90
C THR A 475 -64.88 -49.04 77.41
N TYR A 476 -64.75 -50.07 76.57
CA TYR A 476 -65.06 -51.46 76.90
C TYR A 476 -63.81 -52.22 77.34
N THR A 477 -63.85 -52.74 78.57
CA THR A 477 -62.81 -53.62 79.12
C THR A 477 -63.29 -55.05 79.06
N PHE A 478 -62.64 -55.86 78.22
CA PHE A 478 -62.94 -57.28 78.07
C PHE A 478 -62.39 -58.10 79.24
N PRO A 479 -63.06 -59.18 79.67
CA PRO A 479 -62.51 -60.13 80.62
C PRO A 479 -61.33 -60.90 80.00
N THR A 480 -60.36 -61.31 80.81
CA THR A 480 -59.16 -62.02 80.35
C THR A 480 -59.40 -63.50 80.00
N ALA A 481 -60.56 -64.06 80.39
CA ALA A 481 -60.99 -65.41 80.05
C ALA A 481 -61.99 -65.38 78.89
N ASP A 482 -62.02 -66.44 78.07
CA ASP A 482 -62.84 -66.57 76.86
C ASP A 482 -64.30 -67.03 77.12
N GLY A 483 -64.63 -67.43 78.36
CA GLY A 483 -65.98 -67.80 78.77
C GLY A 483 -66.49 -69.15 78.22
N SER A 484 -65.73 -69.79 77.33
CA SER A 484 -66.10 -70.97 76.53
C SER A 484 -66.62 -72.17 77.34
N ALA A 485 -66.07 -72.37 78.54
CA ALA A 485 -66.42 -73.51 79.40
C ALA A 485 -67.60 -73.25 80.35
N SER A 486 -68.19 -72.04 80.33
CA SER A 486 -69.05 -71.58 81.43
C SER A 486 -70.54 -71.46 81.11
N GLY A 487 -70.93 -71.55 79.83
CA GLY A 487 -72.31 -71.29 79.39
C GLY A 487 -72.80 -69.86 79.69
N LYS A 488 -71.87 -68.95 79.98
CA LYS A 488 -72.14 -67.56 80.34
C LYS A 488 -72.16 -66.67 79.11
N VAL A 489 -72.92 -65.58 79.19
CA VAL A 489 -72.96 -64.53 78.17
C VAL A 489 -72.14 -63.33 78.64
N LEU A 490 -71.54 -62.61 77.69
CA LEU A 490 -70.79 -61.39 77.97
C LEU A 490 -71.79 -60.25 78.23
N LYS A 491 -71.80 -59.69 79.43
CA LYS A 491 -72.67 -58.55 79.78
C LYS A 491 -71.84 -57.33 80.12
N THR A 492 -72.41 -56.16 79.84
CA THR A 492 -71.87 -54.87 80.28
C THR A 492 -72.49 -54.46 81.62
N ASN A 493 -71.72 -53.78 82.47
CA ASN A 493 -72.22 -53.15 83.69
C ASN A 493 -72.78 -51.72 83.46
N SER A 494 -73.02 -51.33 82.21
CA SER A 494 -73.41 -49.96 81.80
C SER A 494 -72.37 -48.87 82.11
N ALA A 495 -71.17 -49.25 82.54
CA ALA A 495 -70.02 -48.37 82.78
C ALA A 495 -68.77 -48.82 82.00
N GLY A 496 -68.93 -49.71 81.01
CA GLY A 496 -67.86 -50.17 80.13
C GLY A 496 -67.09 -51.41 80.60
N GLN A 497 -67.38 -51.96 81.78
CA GLN A 497 -66.80 -53.25 82.16
C GLN A 497 -67.63 -54.39 81.55
N LEU A 498 -66.97 -55.27 80.80
CA LEU A 498 -67.57 -56.51 80.29
C LEU A 498 -67.20 -57.67 81.21
N SER A 499 -68.16 -58.53 81.51
CA SER A 499 -67.92 -59.72 82.33
C SER A 499 -68.79 -60.90 81.88
N TRP A 500 -68.27 -62.11 82.02
CA TRP A 500 -69.03 -63.32 81.81
C TRP A 500 -69.98 -63.53 82.98
N SER A 501 -71.28 -63.50 82.70
CA SER A 501 -72.34 -63.69 83.69
C SER A 501 -73.26 -64.81 83.25
N THR A 502 -73.85 -65.52 84.22
CA THR A 502 -74.91 -66.48 83.90
C THR A 502 -75.99 -65.74 83.14
N ASP A 503 -76.40 -66.32 82.02
CA ASP A 503 -77.65 -65.89 81.42
C ASP A 503 -78.77 -66.17 82.44
N SER A 504 -79.57 -65.16 82.77
CA SER A 504 -80.55 -65.27 83.87
C SER A 504 -81.84 -65.96 83.41
N THR A 505 -81.73 -66.86 82.44
CA THR A 505 -82.85 -67.58 81.81
C THR A 505 -83.22 -68.89 82.51
N GLY A 506 -82.80 -69.09 83.76
CA GLY A 506 -83.48 -69.98 84.72
C GLY A 506 -84.70 -69.34 85.41
N THR A 507 -84.92 -68.04 85.22
CA THR A 507 -86.12 -67.30 85.61
C THR A 507 -86.47 -66.33 84.49
N ALA A 508 -86.83 -66.88 83.32
CA ALA A 508 -87.29 -66.10 82.20
C ALA A 508 -88.67 -65.51 82.50
N ALA A 509 -88.77 -64.18 82.48
CA ALA A 509 -90.02 -63.52 82.15
C ALA A 509 -90.44 -63.99 80.73
N GLY A 510 -91.44 -64.88 80.66
CA GLY A 510 -92.15 -65.21 79.43
C GLY A 510 -92.50 -66.68 79.20
N ASP A 511 -93.45 -67.24 79.97
CA ASP A 511 -94.73 -67.78 79.45
C ASP A 511 -95.67 -68.18 80.62
N PRO A 512 -96.76 -67.43 80.89
CA PRO A 512 -97.67 -67.71 82.01
C PRO A 512 -98.61 -68.92 81.80
N ASN A 513 -98.52 -69.68 80.71
CA ASN A 513 -99.56 -70.66 80.33
C ASN A 513 -99.37 -72.13 80.79
N VAL A 514 -98.32 -72.47 81.55
CA VAL A 514 -98.01 -73.89 81.81
C VAL A 514 -98.70 -74.48 83.06
N ASN A 515 -99.35 -73.66 83.90
CA ASN A 515 -99.96 -74.12 85.16
C ASN A 515 -101.49 -74.39 85.13
N TYR A 516 -102.14 -74.30 83.97
CA TYR A 516 -103.63 -74.36 83.88
C TYR A 516 -104.21 -75.65 83.30
N TYR A 517 -103.40 -76.62 82.87
CA TYR A 517 -103.90 -77.85 82.24
C TYR A 517 -103.22 -79.10 82.79
N VAL A 518 -104.03 -80.09 83.19
CA VAL A 518 -103.58 -81.48 83.38
C VAL A 518 -103.40 -82.10 81.99
N ARG A 519 -102.17 -82.48 81.63
CA ARG A 519 -101.82 -83.02 80.30
C ARG A 519 -101.37 -84.48 80.35
N ALA A 520 -101.14 -85.06 81.54
CA ALA A 520 -100.74 -86.44 81.72
C ALA A 520 -101.38 -87.10 82.97
N GLY A 521 -101.42 -88.44 82.99
CA GLY A 521 -101.89 -89.19 84.16
C GLY A 521 -100.94 -89.00 85.34
N GLY A 522 -101.47 -88.52 86.47
CA GLY A 522 -100.70 -88.25 87.69
C GLY A 522 -100.45 -86.76 87.98
N ASP A 523 -100.83 -85.85 87.08
CA ASP A 523 -100.75 -84.41 87.36
C ASP A 523 -101.66 -84.04 88.54
N THR A 524 -101.15 -83.22 89.46
CA THR A 524 -101.90 -82.67 90.59
C THR A 524 -102.09 -81.17 90.38
N MET A 525 -103.33 -80.67 90.51
CA MET A 525 -103.60 -79.24 90.55
C MET A 525 -103.76 -78.74 91.98
N THR A 526 -103.27 -77.53 92.27
CA THR A 526 -103.49 -76.82 93.54
C THR A 526 -104.44 -75.66 93.31
N GLY A 527 -105.56 -75.62 94.04
CA GLY A 527 -106.68 -74.68 93.85
C GLY A 527 -107.95 -75.38 93.34
N GLY A 528 -109.06 -74.65 93.24
CA GLY A 528 -110.31 -75.19 92.69
C GLY A 528 -110.40 -75.07 91.17
N LEU A 529 -111.00 -76.07 90.50
CA LEU A 529 -111.22 -76.09 89.06
C LEU A 529 -112.61 -75.57 88.72
N LEU A 530 -112.72 -74.45 88.00
CA LEU A 530 -113.98 -74.02 87.37
C LEU A 530 -113.99 -74.44 85.90
N ILE A 531 -115.00 -75.21 85.49
CA ILE A 531 -115.27 -75.54 84.08
C ILE A 531 -116.51 -74.76 83.65
N HIS A 532 -116.37 -73.85 82.68
CA HIS A 532 -117.48 -73.07 82.15
C HIS A 532 -117.34 -72.85 80.64
N SER A 533 -118.45 -72.54 79.97
CA SER A 533 -118.54 -72.49 78.50
C SER A 533 -118.15 -71.14 77.87
N THR A 534 -117.63 -70.19 78.65
CA THR A 534 -117.30 -68.82 78.20
C THR A 534 -115.87 -68.46 78.58
N ASN A 535 -115.19 -67.59 77.83
CA ASN A 535 -113.88 -67.04 78.25
C ASN A 535 -114.09 -65.84 79.19
N ASP A 536 -114.77 -66.06 80.32
CA ASP A 536 -115.10 -65.04 81.31
C ASP A 536 -114.26 -65.22 82.59
N GLY A 537 -113.14 -64.49 82.67
CA GLY A 537 -112.21 -64.53 83.80
C GLY A 537 -112.74 -63.91 85.10
N THR A 538 -113.98 -63.40 85.13
CA THR A 538 -114.61 -62.90 86.36
C THR A 538 -115.31 -64.00 87.16
N LYS A 539 -115.51 -65.18 86.56
CA LYS A 539 -116.07 -66.33 87.27
C LYS A 539 -115.00 -67.06 88.05
N THR A 540 -115.21 -67.19 89.35
CA THR A 540 -114.38 -67.99 90.24
C THR A 540 -115.20 -69.17 90.75
N ILE A 541 -114.52 -70.22 91.19
CA ILE A 541 -115.16 -71.31 91.93
C ILE A 541 -115.80 -70.77 93.22
N ASP A 542 -116.98 -71.28 93.58
CA ASP A 542 -117.62 -71.00 94.86
C ASP A 542 -116.76 -71.45 96.04
N ALA A 543 -116.81 -70.68 97.13
CA ALA A 543 -115.96 -70.90 98.29
C ALA A 543 -116.20 -72.29 98.92
N GLY A 544 -115.12 -73.08 99.02
CA GLY A 544 -115.15 -74.43 99.61
C GLY A 544 -115.34 -75.57 98.61
N LEU A 545 -115.48 -75.28 97.31
CA LEU A 545 -115.50 -76.30 96.25
C LEU A 545 -114.10 -76.46 95.61
N LEU A 546 -113.77 -77.70 95.23
CA LEU A 546 -112.53 -78.03 94.49
C LEU A 546 -112.78 -78.26 92.99
N LEU A 547 -114.02 -78.55 92.61
CA LEU A 547 -114.46 -78.63 91.21
C LEU A 547 -115.86 -78.05 91.13
N GLU A 548 -116.05 -77.10 90.22
CA GLU A 548 -117.35 -76.53 89.87
C GLU A 548 -117.52 -76.55 88.35
N ILE A 549 -118.71 -76.96 87.90
CA ILE A 549 -119.07 -76.98 86.48
C ILE A 549 -120.28 -76.07 86.29
N ALA A 550 -120.06 -74.91 85.67
CA ALA A 550 -121.12 -74.00 85.31
C ALA A 550 -121.75 -74.42 83.97
N GLY A 551 -122.72 -75.33 84.04
CA GLY A 551 -123.45 -75.86 82.88
C GLY A 551 -123.81 -77.34 83.02
N THR A 552 -123.81 -78.06 81.90
CA THR A 552 -124.08 -79.50 81.86
C THR A 552 -122.78 -80.29 81.85
N ALA A 553 -122.56 -81.12 82.86
CA ALA A 553 -121.53 -82.16 82.81
C ALA A 553 -122.09 -83.39 82.06
N SER A 554 -121.37 -83.88 81.06
CA SER A 554 -121.72 -85.09 80.33
C SER A 554 -120.60 -86.12 80.41
N GLY A 555 -120.95 -87.37 80.70
CA GLY A 555 -120.00 -88.47 80.86
C GLY A 555 -120.71 -89.81 80.94
N ARG A 556 -119.96 -90.90 80.72
CA ARG A 556 -120.51 -92.28 80.80
C ARG A 556 -120.80 -92.69 82.25
N VAL A 557 -119.97 -92.24 83.19
CA VAL A 557 -120.07 -92.57 84.62
C VAL A 557 -119.73 -91.32 85.42
N LEU A 558 -120.63 -90.92 86.32
CA LEU A 558 -120.32 -90.01 87.41
C LEU A 558 -120.20 -90.84 88.68
N HIS A 559 -119.00 -90.91 89.25
CA HIS A 559 -118.73 -91.66 90.47
C HIS A 559 -118.50 -90.69 91.62
N ALA A 560 -119.37 -90.73 92.63
CA ALA A 560 -119.15 -90.06 93.92
C ALA A 560 -118.73 -91.12 94.94
N GLN A 561 -117.56 -90.93 95.56
CA GLN A 561 -116.99 -91.93 96.47
C GLN A 561 -117.80 -92.08 97.76
N ASP A 562 -118.27 -90.96 98.30
CA ASP A 562 -118.97 -90.92 99.60
C ASP A 562 -120.44 -90.49 99.45
N LEU A 563 -120.70 -89.34 98.84
CA LEU A 563 -122.05 -88.76 98.78
C LEU A 563 -122.26 -87.94 97.51
N LEU A 564 -123.42 -88.11 96.86
CA LEU A 564 -123.92 -87.23 95.80
C LEU A 564 -125.14 -86.46 96.33
N THR A 565 -125.02 -85.15 96.54
CA THR A 565 -126.11 -84.27 96.96
C THR A 565 -126.57 -83.39 95.79
N SER A 566 -127.87 -83.08 95.75
CA SER A 566 -128.45 -82.09 94.84
C SER A 566 -129.27 -81.12 95.65
N SER A 567 -129.06 -79.82 95.44
CA SER A 567 -129.89 -78.75 96.02
C SER A 567 -131.22 -78.57 95.27
N GLY A 568 -131.33 -79.11 94.05
CA GLY A 568 -132.55 -79.21 93.26
C GLY A 568 -133.03 -80.66 93.11
N GLY A 569 -133.88 -80.92 92.11
CA GLY A 569 -134.33 -82.28 91.79
C GLY A 569 -133.23 -83.12 91.14
N LEU A 570 -133.05 -84.35 91.60
CA LEU A 570 -132.26 -85.36 90.89
C LEU A 570 -133.20 -86.15 89.97
N ILE A 571 -133.08 -85.95 88.65
CA ILE A 571 -133.83 -86.71 87.65
C ILE A 571 -132.93 -87.82 87.11
N VAL A 572 -133.40 -89.06 87.19
CA VAL A 572 -132.74 -90.23 86.57
C VAL A 572 -133.70 -90.81 85.55
N GLU A 573 -133.39 -90.65 84.26
CA GLU A 573 -134.26 -91.10 83.16
C GLU A 573 -134.13 -92.61 82.89
N GLY A 574 -133.04 -93.24 83.35
CA GLY A 574 -132.78 -94.67 83.22
C GLY A 574 -133.11 -95.48 84.48
N THR A 575 -132.79 -96.78 84.45
CA THR A 575 -132.92 -97.66 85.62
C THR A 575 -131.96 -97.21 86.74
N SER A 576 -132.50 -96.87 87.91
CA SER A 576 -131.71 -96.63 89.12
C SER A 576 -131.63 -97.91 89.97
N THR A 577 -130.47 -98.14 90.60
CA THR A 577 -130.26 -99.25 91.53
C THR A 577 -129.67 -98.70 92.80
N PHE A 578 -130.41 -98.79 93.92
CA PHE A 578 -129.95 -98.37 95.23
C PHE A 578 -129.62 -99.61 96.06
N ASN A 579 -128.34 -99.86 96.31
CA ASN A 579 -127.89 -100.97 97.14
C ASN A 579 -127.81 -100.50 98.61
N GLY A 580 -128.98 -100.38 99.26
CA GLY A 580 -129.10 -99.92 100.65
C GLY A 580 -130.49 -99.41 101.00
N ALA A 581 -130.64 -98.82 102.19
CA ALA A 581 -131.89 -98.19 102.61
C ALA A 581 -132.13 -96.91 101.79
N ALA A 582 -133.19 -96.91 100.98
CA ALA A 582 -133.67 -95.71 100.29
C ALA A 582 -134.77 -95.06 101.12
N ILE A 583 -134.56 -93.81 101.54
CA ILE A 583 -135.56 -93.01 102.25
C ILE A 583 -136.04 -91.94 101.30
N PHE A 584 -137.30 -92.03 100.89
CA PHE A 584 -137.97 -90.99 100.11
C PHE A 584 -138.78 -90.11 101.07
N GLY A 585 -138.45 -88.83 101.14
CA GLY A 585 -139.14 -87.87 102.02
C GLY A 585 -140.54 -87.46 101.54
N SER A 586 -141.00 -88.01 100.41
CA SER A 586 -142.29 -87.71 99.77
C SER A 586 -142.75 -88.87 98.87
N THR A 587 -143.97 -88.76 98.34
CA THR A 587 -144.54 -89.71 97.40
C THR A 587 -143.74 -89.74 96.09
N LEU A 588 -143.29 -90.93 95.69
CA LEU A 588 -142.78 -91.18 94.33
C LEU A 588 -143.88 -90.81 93.32
N LYS A 589 -143.55 -89.94 92.37
CA LYS A 589 -144.41 -89.65 91.21
C LYS A 589 -143.85 -90.29 89.96
#